data_AF-A0A958ZDH0-F1
#
_entry.id   AF-A0A958ZDH0-F1
#
_cell.length_a   1.000
_cell.length_b   1.000
_cell.length_c   1.000
_cell.angle_alpha   90.00
_cell.angle_beta   90.00
_cell.angle_gamma   90.00
#
_symmetry.space_group_name_H-M   'P 1'
#
loop_
_entity.id
_entity.type
_entity.pdbx_description
1 polymer ?
#
loop_
_entity_poly.entity_id
_entity_poly.type
_entity_poly.pdbx_seq_one_letter_code
_entity_poly.pdbx_strand_id
1 'polypeptide(L)'
;MRFNWLAILFVLFGTMVLGQNDPTVYRKEKIKYFEFEPFERSFTGVDESMDTLVQKDSKLWGYEDSLQYAINVAKLGDYSRAYNLLKKIPLKYTNNQDAAHLTMIYQLNQRYDIAEKWLKRFKADTPELKNAKRIWLHMIQLRKDLRDLKKNLKYETVFEIHDKKHYSEAEKNSDVFLREVIHPLEGGELVMRFHIQYIDQRDPVLAKLAVEMGDVIRQHLSLTMTYVAYSLGKHYHDSADNAKRVKAIKKEINDAKYEVIPLKNFFPKKRKSRFNPETIKELHKEENVTKYKLPPFEKEEEESFWMSKGFIVTTGLLVILLLVILFVKTRKK
;
A
#
# COMPACT_ATOMS: atom_id res chain seq x y z
N MET A 1 5.62 -79.69 9.43
CA MET A 1 6.35 -78.56 8.80
C MET A 1 5.34 -77.44 8.52
N ARG A 2 5.40 -76.32 9.26
CA ARG A 2 4.58 -75.15 9.00
C ARG A 2 5.46 -74.10 8.31
N PHE A 3 5.18 -73.84 7.04
CA PHE A 3 5.90 -72.87 6.22
C PHE A 3 5.54 -71.45 6.67
N ASN A 4 6.56 -70.67 7.03
CA ASN A 4 6.42 -69.36 7.65
C ASN A 4 6.24 -68.27 6.57
N TRP A 5 5.01 -68.15 6.04
CA TRP A 5 4.63 -67.19 5.00
C TRP A 5 4.83 -65.72 5.40
N LEU A 6 4.91 -65.42 6.70
CA LEU A 6 5.12 -64.07 7.23
C LEU A 6 6.52 -63.51 6.94
N ALA A 7 7.54 -64.35 6.77
CA ALA A 7 8.90 -63.89 6.47
C ALA A 7 9.07 -63.43 5.01
N ILE A 8 8.33 -64.02 4.07
CA ILE A 8 8.42 -63.68 2.64
C ILE A 8 7.69 -62.36 2.34
N LEU A 9 6.61 -62.06 3.07
CA LEU A 9 5.86 -60.80 2.93
C LEU A 9 6.65 -59.58 3.43
N PHE A 10 7.50 -59.76 4.45
CA PHE A 10 8.37 -58.68 4.94
C PHE A 10 9.53 -58.34 3.99
N VAL A 11 10.03 -59.34 3.25
CA VAL A 11 11.11 -59.13 2.26
C VAL A 11 10.59 -58.50 0.97
N LEU A 12 9.34 -58.80 0.57
CA LEU A 12 8.73 -58.21 -0.63
C LEU A 12 8.22 -56.77 -0.42
N PHE A 13 7.89 -56.35 0.80
CA PHE A 13 7.54 -54.95 1.11
C PHE A 13 8.71 -54.11 1.65
N GLY A 14 9.82 -54.75 2.06
CA GLY A 14 10.98 -54.06 2.62
C GLY A 14 11.87 -53.32 1.61
N THR A 15 11.71 -53.55 0.31
CA THR A 15 12.60 -52.99 -0.72
C THR A 15 12.00 -51.83 -1.53
N MET A 16 10.76 -51.40 -1.25
CA MET A 16 10.12 -50.30 -1.99
C MET A 16 10.18 -48.91 -1.32
N VAL A 17 10.83 -48.75 -0.16
CA VAL A 17 10.98 -47.44 0.50
C VAL A 17 12.43 -47.15 0.86
N LEU A 18 13.31 -47.24 -0.13
CA LEU A 18 14.55 -46.48 -0.14
C LEU A 18 14.65 -45.82 -1.51
N GLY A 19 13.74 -44.88 -1.75
CA GLY A 19 13.99 -43.83 -2.71
C GLY A 19 15.32 -43.18 -2.30
N GLN A 20 16.35 -43.42 -3.11
CA GLN A 20 17.60 -42.70 -3.05
C GLN A 20 17.25 -41.21 -3.09
N ASN A 21 17.22 -40.56 -1.93
CA ASN A 21 17.40 -39.13 -1.84
C ASN A 21 18.85 -38.88 -2.22
N ASP A 22 19.11 -38.93 -3.52
CA ASP A 22 20.22 -38.22 -4.12
C ASP A 22 20.12 -36.80 -3.53
N PRO A 23 21.13 -36.30 -2.80
CA PRO A 23 21.07 -34.96 -2.21
C PRO A 23 21.04 -33.99 -3.38
N THR A 24 19.83 -33.69 -3.87
CA THR A 24 19.61 -32.73 -4.92
C THR A 24 20.11 -31.41 -4.35
N VAL A 25 21.27 -30.99 -4.84
CA VAL A 25 21.85 -29.71 -4.47
C VAL A 25 20.92 -28.65 -5.04
N TYR A 26 19.97 -28.21 -4.22
CA TYR A 26 19.15 -27.05 -4.51
C TYR A 26 20.08 -25.86 -4.68
N ARG A 27 19.83 -25.04 -5.70
CA ARG A 27 20.62 -23.83 -5.98
C ARG A 27 19.82 -22.58 -5.68
N LYS A 28 20.51 -21.49 -5.35
CA LYS A 28 19.86 -20.17 -5.26
C LYS A 28 19.52 -19.67 -6.66
N GLU A 29 18.29 -19.19 -6.84
CA GLU A 29 17.91 -18.50 -8.06
C GLU A 29 18.65 -17.16 -8.15
N LYS A 30 19.18 -16.82 -9.33
CA LYS A 30 19.85 -15.53 -9.53
C LYS A 30 18.81 -14.45 -9.83
N ILE A 31 18.55 -13.60 -8.85
CA ILE A 31 17.62 -12.47 -8.96
C ILE A 31 18.40 -11.25 -9.47
N LYS A 32 17.93 -10.62 -10.55
CA LYS A 32 18.67 -9.52 -11.22
C LYS A 32 17.94 -8.18 -11.25
N TYR A 33 16.63 -8.19 -11.47
CA TYR A 33 15.89 -6.99 -11.87
C TYR A 33 14.94 -6.46 -10.79
N PHE A 34 14.44 -7.32 -9.91
CA PHE A 34 13.53 -6.95 -8.83
C PHE A 34 13.63 -8.00 -7.72
N GLU A 35 13.79 -7.54 -6.49
CA GLU A 35 13.73 -8.34 -5.27
C GLU A 35 12.96 -7.54 -4.23
N PHE A 36 12.07 -8.18 -3.48
CA PHE A 36 11.43 -7.50 -2.37
C PHE A 36 12.45 -7.19 -1.29
N GLU A 37 12.46 -5.96 -0.81
CA GLU A 37 13.14 -5.65 0.43
C GLU A 37 12.39 -6.27 1.62
N PRO A 38 13.08 -6.55 2.73
CA PRO A 38 12.41 -6.91 3.97
C PRO A 38 11.37 -5.84 4.37
N PHE A 39 10.15 -6.31 4.59
CA PHE A 39 9.03 -5.49 5.04
C PHE A 39 9.15 -5.16 6.53
N GLU A 40 8.99 -3.89 6.86
CA GLU A 40 8.84 -3.44 8.23
C GLU A 40 7.36 -3.46 8.63
N ARG A 41 7.07 -3.97 9.84
CA ARG A 41 5.70 -4.06 10.38
C ARG A 41 5.43 -3.11 11.53
N SER A 42 6.44 -2.35 11.94
CA SER A 42 6.42 -1.38 13.03
C SER A 42 6.88 -0.04 12.52
N PHE A 43 6.46 1.02 13.19
CA PHE A 43 7.01 2.35 13.00
C PHE A 43 8.14 2.57 14.01
N THR A 44 9.21 3.21 13.58
CA THR A 44 10.30 3.66 14.46
C THR A 44 9.99 5.07 15.00
N GLY A 45 10.48 5.38 16.20
CA GLY A 45 10.38 6.73 16.80
C GLY A 45 8.99 7.19 17.22
N VAL A 46 7.98 6.32 17.22
CA VAL A 46 6.61 6.71 17.62
C VAL A 46 6.53 7.03 19.10
N ASP A 47 7.16 6.22 19.95
CA ASP A 47 7.14 6.41 21.40
C ASP A 47 7.85 7.73 21.78
N GLU A 48 9.06 7.96 21.29
CA GLU A 48 9.82 9.21 21.51
C GLU A 48 9.05 10.45 21.03
N SER A 49 8.44 10.37 19.85
CA SER A 49 7.63 11.46 19.30
C SER A 49 6.36 11.69 20.13
N MET A 50 5.74 10.63 20.66
CA MET A 50 4.57 10.74 21.52
C MET A 50 4.93 11.35 22.88
N ASP A 51 6.01 10.90 23.51
CA ASP A 51 6.48 11.42 24.80
C ASP A 51 6.78 12.92 24.72
N THR A 52 7.41 13.36 23.63
CA THR A 52 7.69 14.78 23.37
C THR A 52 6.39 15.60 23.30
N LEU A 53 5.35 15.08 22.63
CA LEU A 53 4.07 15.75 22.49
C LEU A 53 3.28 15.78 23.80
N VAL A 54 3.28 14.67 24.55
CA VAL A 54 2.56 14.54 25.83
C VAL A 54 3.17 15.44 26.91
N GLN A 55 4.49 15.67 26.88
CA GLN A 55 5.15 16.60 27.81
C GLN A 55 4.81 18.08 27.53
N LYS A 56 4.37 18.41 26.32
CA LYS A 56 3.96 19.78 25.96
C LYS A 56 2.51 20.00 26.41
N ASP A 57 2.25 21.12 27.10
CA ASP A 57 0.87 21.52 27.44
C ASP A 57 0.03 21.56 26.15
N SER A 58 -1.02 20.73 26.10
CA SER A 58 -1.90 20.59 24.95
C SER A 58 -2.63 21.87 24.56
N LYS A 59 -2.70 22.86 25.47
CA LYS A 59 -3.21 24.21 25.17
C LYS A 59 -2.26 25.01 24.26
N LEU A 60 -0.98 24.65 24.22
CA LEU A 60 0.06 25.29 23.42
C LEU A 60 0.33 24.54 22.11
N TRP A 61 -0.44 23.50 21.81
CA TRP A 61 -0.27 22.74 20.59
C TRP A 61 -0.66 23.59 19.38
N GLY A 62 0.29 23.68 18.46
CA GLY A 62 0.04 24.17 17.13
C GLY A 62 -0.63 23.09 16.27
N TYR A 63 -0.81 23.47 15.02
CA TYR A 63 -1.30 22.57 13.99
C TYR A 63 -0.42 21.31 13.83
N GLU A 64 0.89 21.51 13.74
CA GLU A 64 1.85 20.44 13.45
C GLU A 64 1.89 19.42 14.59
N ASP A 65 1.84 19.88 15.85
CA ASP A 65 1.75 19.01 17.02
C ASP A 65 0.49 18.14 16.96
N SER A 66 -0.66 18.74 16.64
CA SER A 66 -1.94 18.05 16.56
C SER A 66 -1.99 17.02 15.44
N LEU A 67 -1.42 17.36 14.28
CA LEU A 67 -1.30 16.46 13.13
C LEU A 67 -0.37 15.29 13.45
N GLN A 68 0.82 15.57 14.00
CA GLN A 68 1.81 14.56 14.37
C GLN A 68 1.23 13.61 15.44
N TYR A 69 0.53 14.16 16.43
CA TYR A 69 -0.17 13.37 17.44
C TYR A 69 -1.20 12.44 16.80
N ALA A 70 -2.05 12.94 15.91
CA ALA A 70 -3.05 12.13 15.22
C ALA A 70 -2.40 11.01 14.37
N ILE A 71 -1.30 11.31 13.68
CA ILE A 71 -0.54 10.32 12.92
C ILE A 71 0.06 9.27 13.86
N ASN A 72 0.66 9.66 14.99
CA ASN A 72 1.22 8.73 15.96
C ASN A 72 0.14 7.84 16.59
N VAL A 73 -1.02 8.40 16.94
CA VAL A 73 -2.20 7.63 17.39
C VAL A 73 -2.61 6.59 16.34
N ALA A 74 -2.59 6.94 15.05
CA ALA A 74 -2.84 5.98 13.98
C ALA A 74 -1.72 4.94 13.82
N LYS A 75 -0.46 5.32 14.01
CA LYS A 75 0.68 4.38 13.96
C LYS A 75 0.61 3.36 15.10
N LEU A 76 0.07 3.76 16.26
CA LEU A 76 -0.34 2.92 17.38
C LEU A 76 -1.67 2.18 17.13
N GLY A 77 -2.27 2.35 15.95
CA GLY A 77 -3.42 1.63 15.44
C GLY A 77 -4.79 2.01 16.01
N ASP A 78 -4.90 3.13 16.72
CA ASP A 78 -6.20 3.73 17.06
C ASP A 78 -6.67 4.67 15.92
N TYR A 79 -7.11 4.05 14.83
CA TYR A 79 -7.51 4.78 13.63
C TYR A 79 -8.75 5.67 13.86
N SER A 80 -9.67 5.26 14.73
CA SER A 80 -10.90 6.01 15.00
C SER A 80 -10.61 7.34 15.70
N ARG A 81 -9.76 7.29 16.74
CA ARG A 81 -9.31 8.50 17.45
C ARG A 81 -8.49 9.40 16.54
N ALA A 82 -7.52 8.85 15.81
CA ALA A 82 -6.74 9.60 14.84
C ALA A 82 -7.64 10.36 13.85
N TYR A 83 -8.65 9.69 13.31
CA TYR A 83 -9.63 10.31 12.42
C TYR A 83 -10.45 11.42 13.08
N ASN A 84 -10.88 11.23 14.34
CA ASN A 84 -11.62 12.25 15.09
C ASN A 84 -10.79 13.50 15.40
N LEU A 85 -9.48 13.35 15.56
CA LEU A 85 -8.55 14.47 15.67
C LEU A 85 -8.39 15.19 14.32
N LEU A 86 -8.13 14.44 13.25
CA LEU A 86 -7.91 14.98 11.90
C LEU A 86 -9.10 15.73 11.32
N LYS A 87 -10.34 15.36 11.67
CA LYS A 87 -11.55 16.09 11.24
C LYS A 87 -11.55 17.57 11.62
N LYS A 88 -10.80 17.92 12.68
CA LYS A 88 -10.74 19.28 13.20
C LYS A 88 -9.58 20.08 12.58
N ILE A 89 -8.69 19.40 11.84
CA ILE A 89 -7.44 19.91 11.31
C ILE A 89 -7.66 20.35 9.83
N PRO A 90 -7.54 21.64 9.48
CA PRO A 90 -7.81 22.11 8.12
C PRO A 90 -6.80 21.58 7.10
N LEU A 91 -7.28 21.29 5.88
CA LEU A 91 -6.50 20.65 4.81
C LEU A 91 -5.30 21.47 4.32
N LYS A 92 -5.26 22.79 4.54
CA LYS A 92 -4.23 23.68 3.97
C LYS A 92 -2.86 23.56 4.64
N TYR A 93 -2.83 23.01 5.84
CA TYR A 93 -1.64 22.99 6.68
C TYR A 93 -0.88 21.65 6.61
N THR A 94 -1.37 20.66 5.87
CA THR A 94 -0.68 19.39 5.64
C THR A 94 0.35 19.52 4.52
N ASN A 95 1.50 18.89 4.68
CA ASN A 95 2.50 18.81 3.62
C ASN A 95 2.31 17.55 2.75
N ASN A 96 3.18 17.37 1.75
CA ASN A 96 3.15 16.21 0.84
C ASN A 96 3.51 14.89 1.56
N GLN A 97 4.36 14.95 2.58
CA GLN A 97 4.83 13.78 3.33
C GLN A 97 3.70 13.19 4.19
N ASP A 98 2.82 14.04 4.73
CA ASP A 98 1.68 13.62 5.54
C ASP A 98 0.58 12.94 4.70
N ALA A 99 0.50 13.26 3.40
CA ALA A 99 -0.61 12.84 2.55
C ALA A 99 -0.80 11.32 2.55
N ALA A 100 0.29 10.53 2.53
CA ALA A 100 0.23 9.08 2.58
C ALA A 100 -0.36 8.58 3.91
N HIS A 101 0.10 9.12 5.04
CA HIS A 101 -0.42 8.76 6.37
C HIS A 101 -1.90 9.10 6.49
N LEU A 102 -2.28 10.29 6.03
CA LEU A 102 -3.67 10.74 6.03
C LEU A 102 -4.54 9.84 5.16
N THR A 103 -4.10 9.52 3.93
CA THR A 103 -4.80 8.56 3.06
C THR A 103 -5.04 7.24 3.78
N MET A 104 -4.04 6.66 4.46
CA MET A 104 -4.23 5.43 5.22
C MET A 104 -5.24 5.58 6.36
N ILE A 105 -5.17 6.66 7.14
CA ILE A 105 -6.08 6.89 8.26
C ILE A 105 -7.53 6.98 7.75
N TYR A 106 -7.78 7.73 6.67
CA TYR A 106 -9.12 7.82 6.09
C TYR A 106 -9.59 6.50 5.47
N GLN A 107 -8.70 5.73 4.80
CA GLN A 107 -9.07 4.42 4.26
C GLN A 107 -9.46 3.42 5.36
N LEU A 108 -8.70 3.37 6.46
CA LEU A 108 -8.96 2.47 7.57
C LEU A 108 -10.24 2.84 8.33
N ASN A 109 -10.66 4.10 8.25
CA ASN A 109 -11.96 4.58 8.72
C ASN A 109 -13.06 4.53 7.64
N GLN A 110 -12.82 3.83 6.52
CA GLN A 110 -13.77 3.66 5.41
C GLN A 110 -14.24 4.99 4.76
N ARG A 111 -13.46 6.06 4.90
CA ARG A 111 -13.71 7.38 4.29
C ARG A 111 -12.98 7.49 2.95
N TYR A 112 -13.29 6.59 2.03
CA TYR A 112 -12.57 6.44 0.76
C TYR A 112 -12.55 7.70 -0.10
N ASP A 113 -13.65 8.46 -0.17
CA ASP A 113 -13.69 9.71 -0.96
C ASP A 113 -12.70 10.77 -0.44
N ILE A 114 -12.48 10.80 0.88
CA ILE A 114 -11.51 11.72 1.49
C ILE A 114 -10.10 11.20 1.29
N ALA A 115 -9.88 9.90 1.47
CA ALA A 115 -8.59 9.27 1.22
C ALA A 115 -8.09 9.48 -0.22
N GLU A 116 -9.00 9.39 -1.20
CA GLU A 116 -8.71 9.61 -2.61
C GLU A 116 -8.29 11.06 -2.87
N LYS A 117 -9.01 12.04 -2.29
CA LYS A 117 -8.65 13.47 -2.39
C LYS A 117 -7.25 13.72 -1.83
N TRP A 118 -6.90 13.11 -0.71
CA TRP A 118 -5.56 13.20 -0.13
C TRP A 118 -4.48 12.62 -1.03
N LEU A 119 -4.71 11.42 -1.53
CA LEU A 119 -3.75 10.76 -2.41
C LEU A 119 -3.58 11.54 -3.71
N LYS A 120 -4.64 12.18 -4.23
CA LYS A 120 -4.56 13.06 -5.41
C LYS A 120 -3.67 14.29 -5.19
N ARG A 121 -3.58 14.82 -3.96
CA ARG A 121 -2.66 15.93 -3.63
C ARG A 121 -1.20 15.50 -3.53
N PHE A 122 -0.94 14.21 -3.32
CA PHE A 122 0.41 13.68 -3.27
C PHE A 122 1.16 13.96 -4.58
N LYS A 123 2.27 14.69 -4.52
CA LYS A 123 3.14 14.95 -5.66
C LYS A 123 4.04 13.72 -5.87
N ALA A 124 3.91 13.12 -7.04
CA ALA A 124 4.63 11.93 -7.44
C ALA A 124 5.62 12.31 -8.55
N ASP A 125 6.85 12.57 -8.16
CA ASP A 125 7.85 13.16 -9.05
C ASP A 125 8.67 12.10 -9.80
N THR A 126 8.71 10.86 -9.30
CA THR A 126 9.41 9.73 -9.92
C THR A 126 8.44 8.72 -10.57
N PRO A 127 8.89 7.89 -11.53
CA PRO A 127 8.05 6.84 -12.14
C PRO A 127 7.44 5.87 -11.13
N GLU A 128 8.21 5.48 -10.12
CA GLU A 128 7.81 4.53 -9.07
C GLU A 128 6.72 5.16 -8.21
N LEU A 129 6.88 6.43 -7.82
CA LEU A 129 5.86 7.17 -7.06
C LEU A 129 4.58 7.39 -7.86
N LYS A 130 4.68 7.61 -9.18
CA LYS A 130 3.51 7.74 -10.07
C LYS A 130 2.75 6.42 -10.15
N ASN A 131 3.47 5.31 -10.30
CA ASN A 131 2.88 3.97 -10.29
C ASN A 131 2.26 3.64 -8.93
N ALA A 132 2.97 3.93 -7.83
CA ALA A 132 2.47 3.74 -6.47
C ALA A 132 1.15 4.50 -6.25
N LYS A 133 1.09 5.78 -6.65
CA LYS A 133 -0.12 6.59 -6.58
C LYS A 133 -1.27 5.99 -7.39
N ARG A 134 -1.01 5.53 -8.62
CA ARG A 134 -2.02 4.88 -9.49
C ARG A 134 -2.57 3.61 -8.85
N ILE A 135 -1.69 2.70 -8.43
CA ILE A 135 -2.03 1.42 -7.78
C ILE A 135 -2.85 1.68 -6.52
N TRP A 136 -2.42 2.64 -5.69
CA TRP A 136 -3.12 2.96 -4.45
C TRP A 136 -4.49 3.60 -4.70
N LEU A 137 -4.66 4.43 -5.73
CA LEU A 137 -5.98 4.91 -6.16
C LEU A 137 -6.90 3.75 -6.58
N HIS A 138 -6.38 2.75 -7.31
CA HIS A 138 -7.15 1.55 -7.68
C HIS A 138 -7.54 0.74 -6.43
N MET A 139 -6.64 0.61 -5.44
CA MET A 139 -6.97 -0.01 -4.16
C MET A 139 -8.09 0.74 -3.43
N ILE A 140 -8.07 2.08 -3.41
CA ILE A 140 -9.14 2.89 -2.80
C ILE A 140 -10.47 2.63 -3.50
N GLN A 141 -10.49 2.67 -4.83
CA GLN A 141 -11.71 2.44 -5.61
C GLN A 141 -12.25 1.03 -5.41
N LEU A 142 -11.38 0.02 -5.40
CA LEU A 142 -11.80 -1.36 -5.14
C LEU A 142 -12.39 -1.50 -3.74
N ARG A 143 -11.76 -0.91 -2.71
CA ARG A 143 -12.31 -0.91 -1.34
C ARG A 143 -13.69 -0.24 -1.26
N LYS A 144 -13.89 0.86 -1.99
CA LYS A 144 -15.17 1.56 -2.09
C LYS A 144 -16.24 0.67 -2.74
N ASP A 145 -15.91 0.03 -3.85
CA ASP A 145 -16.80 -0.88 -4.58
C ASP A 145 -17.22 -2.09 -3.72
N LEU A 146 -16.30 -2.64 -2.92
CA LEU A 146 -16.61 -3.75 -2.02
C LEU A 146 -17.54 -3.36 -0.88
N ARG A 147 -17.42 -2.12 -0.39
CA ARG A 147 -18.31 -1.56 0.63
C ARG A 147 -19.71 -1.32 0.05
N ASP A 148 -19.78 -0.69 -1.12
CA ASP A 148 -21.04 -0.13 -1.64
C ASP A 148 -21.85 -1.12 -2.49
N LEU A 149 -21.19 -2.01 -3.23
CA LEU A 149 -21.82 -2.77 -4.32
C LEU A 149 -21.79 -4.29 -4.14
N LYS A 150 -21.26 -4.82 -3.02
CA LYS A 150 -20.99 -6.24 -2.82
C LYS A 150 -20.32 -6.90 -4.06
N LYS A 151 -19.50 -6.14 -4.80
CA LYS A 151 -18.83 -6.63 -6.00
C LYS A 151 -17.91 -7.80 -5.66
N ASN A 152 -17.73 -8.69 -6.62
CA ASN A 152 -16.83 -9.82 -6.46
C ASN A 152 -15.39 -9.41 -6.81
N LEU A 153 -14.51 -9.40 -5.80
CA LEU A 153 -13.06 -9.19 -5.89
C LEU A 153 -12.37 -9.96 -7.03
N LYS A 154 -12.96 -11.06 -7.48
CA LYS A 154 -12.38 -11.95 -8.49
C LYS A 154 -12.10 -11.26 -9.83
N TYR A 155 -12.88 -10.24 -10.20
CA TYR A 155 -12.86 -9.67 -11.56
C TYR A 155 -12.21 -8.29 -11.66
N GLU A 156 -11.83 -7.71 -10.52
CA GLU A 156 -11.23 -6.37 -10.47
C GLU A 156 -9.71 -6.51 -10.36
N THR A 157 -8.97 -5.64 -11.03
CA THR A 157 -7.50 -5.59 -10.99
C THR A 157 -7.01 -4.37 -10.23
N VAL A 158 -6.04 -4.56 -9.35
CA VAL A 158 -5.41 -3.48 -8.58
C VAL A 158 -4.11 -3.03 -9.26
N PHE A 159 -3.43 -3.97 -9.90
CA PHE A 159 -2.13 -3.84 -10.50
C PHE A 159 -2.23 -4.01 -12.02
N GLU A 160 -2.53 -2.91 -12.71
CA GLU A 160 -2.65 -2.92 -14.17
C GLU A 160 -1.27 -2.84 -14.84
N ILE A 161 -0.88 -3.94 -15.47
CA ILE A 161 0.14 -3.96 -16.51
C ILE A 161 -0.54 -4.09 -17.86
N HIS A 162 -0.29 -3.11 -18.74
CA HIS A 162 -0.86 -3.09 -20.07
C HIS A 162 -0.13 -4.02 -21.03
N ASP A 163 1.11 -4.39 -20.72
CA ASP A 163 1.90 -5.27 -21.55
C ASP A 163 1.82 -6.73 -21.10
N LYS A 164 1.37 -7.59 -22.02
CA LYS A 164 1.34 -9.04 -21.87
C LYS A 164 2.46 -9.73 -22.66
N LYS A 165 3.35 -8.97 -23.28
CA LYS A 165 4.48 -9.48 -24.05
C LYS A 165 5.37 -10.35 -23.17
N HIS A 166 6.06 -11.31 -23.78
CA HIS A 166 7.18 -11.98 -23.13
C HIS A 166 8.47 -11.30 -23.58
N TYR A 167 9.27 -10.85 -22.62
CA TYR A 167 10.55 -10.19 -22.86
C TYR A 167 11.67 -11.23 -22.82
N SER A 168 12.47 -11.27 -23.89
CA SER A 168 13.74 -12.01 -23.89
C SER A 168 14.75 -11.37 -22.93
N GLU A 169 15.78 -12.10 -22.51
CA GLU A 169 16.83 -11.55 -21.61
C GLU A 169 17.51 -10.29 -22.16
N ALA A 170 17.67 -10.19 -23.49
CA ALA A 170 18.24 -8.99 -24.12
C ALA A 170 17.32 -7.77 -23.99
N GLU A 171 16.00 -7.97 -24.01
CA GLU A 171 15.01 -6.88 -23.91
C GLU A 171 14.77 -6.42 -22.47
N LYS A 172 15.16 -7.22 -21.46
CA LYS A 172 14.98 -6.87 -20.04
C LYS A 172 15.85 -5.70 -19.54
N ASN A 173 16.76 -5.21 -20.38
CA ASN A 173 17.52 -3.98 -20.11
C ASN A 173 16.96 -2.75 -20.85
N SER A 174 15.86 -2.91 -21.59
CA SER A 174 15.26 -1.81 -22.35
C SER A 174 14.43 -0.87 -21.46
N ASP A 175 14.36 0.41 -21.85
CA ASP A 175 13.49 1.39 -21.20
C ASP A 175 12.01 0.98 -21.18
N VAL A 176 11.59 0.21 -22.19
CA VAL A 176 10.24 -0.34 -22.26
C VAL A 176 10.01 -1.33 -21.11
N PHE A 177 10.92 -2.28 -20.92
CA PHE A 177 10.83 -3.25 -19.83
C PHE A 177 10.87 -2.57 -18.45
N LEU A 178 11.77 -1.59 -18.27
CA LEU A 178 11.82 -0.83 -17.02
C LEU A 178 10.49 -0.12 -16.74
N ARG A 179 9.96 0.59 -17.73
CA ARG A 179 8.71 1.36 -17.59
C ARG A 179 7.48 0.47 -17.39
N GLU A 180 7.42 -0.69 -18.06
CA GLU A 180 6.21 -1.51 -18.13
C GLU A 180 6.20 -2.66 -17.12
N VAL A 181 7.36 -3.08 -16.62
CA VAL A 181 7.49 -4.18 -15.65
C VAL A 181 8.12 -3.71 -14.34
N ILE A 182 9.30 -3.09 -14.39
CA ILE A 182 10.07 -2.79 -13.16
C ILE A 182 9.47 -1.65 -12.35
N HIS A 183 9.27 -0.46 -12.94
CA HIS A 183 8.73 0.68 -12.20
C HIS A 183 7.31 0.43 -11.63
N PRO A 184 6.41 -0.32 -12.31
CA PRO A 184 5.17 -0.76 -11.70
C PRO A 184 5.39 -1.66 -10.48
N LEU A 185 6.32 -2.62 -10.54
CA LEU A 185 6.62 -3.51 -9.40
C LEU A 185 7.20 -2.73 -8.22
N GLU A 186 8.12 -1.81 -8.46
CA GLU A 186 8.66 -0.91 -7.43
C GLU A 186 7.55 -0.03 -6.82
N GLY A 187 6.67 0.53 -7.67
CA GLY A 187 5.49 1.26 -7.20
C GLY A 187 4.55 0.40 -6.34
N GLY A 188 4.31 -0.85 -6.75
CA GLY A 188 3.51 -1.81 -6.00
C GLY A 188 4.15 -2.18 -4.66
N GLU A 189 5.46 -2.37 -4.63
CA GLU A 189 6.22 -2.62 -3.41
C GLU A 189 6.14 -1.45 -2.45
N LEU A 190 6.33 -0.21 -2.92
CA LEU A 190 6.19 0.99 -2.09
C LEU A 190 4.80 1.05 -1.42
N VAL A 191 3.73 0.79 -2.18
CA VAL A 191 2.36 0.74 -1.66
C VAL A 191 2.22 -0.40 -0.63
N MET A 192 2.74 -1.58 -0.94
CA MET A 192 2.71 -2.73 -0.02
C MET A 192 3.46 -2.44 1.28
N ARG A 193 4.69 -1.94 1.24
CA ARG A 193 5.49 -1.59 2.43
C ARG A 193 4.71 -0.64 3.33
N PHE A 194 4.15 0.42 2.76
CA PHE A 194 3.37 1.39 3.52
C PHE A 194 2.10 0.76 4.12
N HIS A 195 1.36 -0.04 3.35
CA HIS A 195 0.16 -0.71 3.82
C HIS A 195 0.45 -1.73 4.92
N ILE A 196 1.53 -2.50 4.81
CA ILE A 196 1.93 -3.53 5.78
C ILE A 196 2.27 -2.91 7.14
N GLN A 197 2.83 -1.70 7.16
CA GLN A 197 3.07 -0.97 8.41
C GLN A 197 1.78 -0.58 9.14
N TYR A 198 0.66 -0.42 8.42
CA TYR A 198 -0.66 -0.07 8.97
C TYR A 198 -1.62 -1.25 9.13
N ILE A 199 -1.61 -2.25 8.24
CA ILE A 199 -2.57 -3.35 8.22
C ILE A 199 -1.93 -4.65 8.73
N ASP A 200 -2.39 -5.14 9.87
CA ASP A 200 -1.97 -6.42 10.45
C ASP A 200 -3.03 -7.53 10.32
N GLN A 201 -4.26 -7.16 9.98
CA GLN A 201 -5.39 -8.07 9.81
C GLN A 201 -5.52 -8.51 8.36
N ARG A 202 -6.49 -9.41 8.12
CA ARG A 202 -6.83 -9.86 6.77
C ARG A 202 -7.28 -8.67 5.92
N ASP A 203 -6.69 -8.53 4.75
CA ASP A 203 -7.04 -7.50 3.78
C ASP A 203 -7.05 -8.13 2.38
N PRO A 204 -8.24 -8.41 1.82
CA PRO A 204 -8.36 -9.01 0.50
C PRO A 204 -7.80 -8.14 -0.64
N VAL A 205 -7.80 -6.81 -0.50
CA VAL A 205 -7.31 -5.88 -1.53
C VAL A 205 -5.79 -5.83 -1.53
N LEU A 206 -5.16 -5.80 -0.35
CA LEU A 206 -3.71 -5.95 -0.22
C LEU A 206 -3.25 -7.34 -0.68
N ALA A 207 -4.01 -8.38 -0.35
CA ALA A 207 -3.75 -9.73 -0.85
C ALA A 207 -3.82 -9.80 -2.39
N LYS A 208 -4.80 -9.13 -3.00
CA LYS A 208 -4.95 -9.04 -4.46
C LYS A 208 -3.74 -8.38 -5.10
N LEU A 209 -3.29 -7.23 -4.58
CA LEU A 209 -2.07 -6.55 -5.04
C LEU A 209 -0.86 -7.49 -5.01
N ALA A 210 -0.63 -8.18 -3.90
CA ALA A 210 0.49 -9.11 -3.76
C ALA A 210 0.40 -10.27 -4.77
N VAL A 211 -0.79 -10.81 -5.03
CA VAL A 211 -0.98 -11.88 -6.03
C VAL A 211 -0.72 -11.37 -7.45
N GLU A 212 -1.23 -10.20 -7.80
CA GLU A 212 -1.04 -9.65 -9.15
C GLU A 212 0.42 -9.26 -9.42
N MET A 213 1.12 -8.70 -8.42
CA MET A 213 2.58 -8.54 -8.50
C MET A 213 3.27 -9.89 -8.70
N GLY A 214 2.84 -10.93 -7.97
CA GLY A 214 3.36 -12.29 -8.14
C GLY A 214 3.18 -12.84 -9.55
N ASP A 215 2.04 -12.58 -10.19
CA ASP A 215 1.75 -13.00 -11.57
C ASP A 215 2.73 -12.36 -12.56
N VAL A 216 3.02 -11.06 -12.38
CA VAL A 216 3.99 -10.32 -13.20
C VAL A 216 5.42 -10.82 -12.96
N ILE A 217 5.83 -10.94 -11.70
CA ILE A 217 7.16 -11.46 -11.33
C ILE A 217 7.35 -12.87 -11.90
N ARG A 218 6.30 -13.71 -11.91
CA ARG A 218 6.37 -15.08 -12.43
C ARG A 218 6.62 -15.08 -13.93
N GLN A 219 5.92 -14.21 -14.65
CA GLN A 219 6.00 -14.11 -16.09
C GLN A 219 7.37 -13.61 -16.57
N HIS A 220 8.00 -12.72 -15.79
CA HIS A 220 9.17 -11.97 -16.28
C HIS A 220 10.47 -12.21 -15.52
N LEU A 221 10.44 -12.59 -14.25
CA LEU A 221 11.57 -12.36 -13.34
C LEU A 221 12.05 -13.61 -12.59
N SER A 222 11.32 -14.08 -11.59
CA SER A 222 11.86 -15.05 -10.61
C SER A 222 10.76 -15.89 -9.96
N LEU A 223 10.96 -17.21 -9.93
CA LEU A 223 10.03 -18.13 -9.28
C LEU A 223 10.03 -17.95 -7.75
N THR A 224 11.20 -17.72 -7.16
CA THR A 224 11.34 -17.52 -5.71
C THR A 224 10.67 -16.23 -5.23
N MET A 225 10.78 -15.13 -5.98
CA MET A 225 10.06 -13.89 -5.66
C MET A 225 8.55 -14.01 -5.88
N THR A 226 8.10 -14.75 -6.90
CA THR A 226 6.68 -15.10 -7.05
C THR A 226 6.15 -15.84 -5.83
N TYR A 227 6.93 -16.80 -5.30
CA TYR A 227 6.54 -17.51 -4.09
C TYR A 227 6.39 -16.58 -2.88
N VAL A 228 7.27 -15.58 -2.72
CA VAL A 228 7.15 -14.56 -1.67
C VAL A 228 5.86 -13.77 -1.85
N ALA A 229 5.59 -13.25 -3.06
CA ALA A 229 4.39 -12.48 -3.38
C ALA A 229 3.09 -13.25 -3.13
N TYR A 230 2.99 -14.49 -3.61
CA TYR A 230 1.82 -15.34 -3.37
C TYR A 230 1.67 -15.73 -1.89
N SER A 231 2.78 -15.91 -1.18
CA SER A 231 2.76 -16.20 0.27
C SER A 231 2.26 -14.99 1.07
N LEU A 232 2.62 -13.77 0.67
CA LEU A 232 2.04 -12.53 1.22
C LEU A 232 0.54 -12.41 0.90
N GLY A 233 0.14 -12.71 -0.34
CA GLY A 233 -1.26 -12.77 -0.74
C GLY A 233 -2.08 -13.72 0.14
N LYS A 234 -1.56 -14.93 0.36
CA LYS A 234 -2.18 -15.91 1.28
C LYS A 234 -2.19 -15.42 2.73
N HIS A 235 -1.13 -14.75 3.20
CA HIS A 235 -1.06 -14.22 4.55
C HIS A 235 -2.21 -13.24 4.84
N TYR A 236 -2.44 -12.31 3.93
CA TYR A 236 -3.49 -11.30 4.06
C TYR A 236 -4.89 -11.82 3.71
N HIS A 237 -5.00 -12.87 2.90
CA HIS A 237 -6.28 -13.50 2.59
C HIS A 237 -6.12 -15.00 2.28
N ASP A 238 -6.43 -15.86 3.26
CA ASP A 238 -6.32 -17.31 3.11
C ASP A 238 -7.52 -17.88 2.34
N SER A 239 -7.47 -17.78 1.02
CA SER A 239 -8.45 -18.39 0.11
C SER A 239 -7.89 -19.68 -0.53
N ALA A 240 -8.80 -20.53 -1.01
CA ALA A 240 -8.42 -21.73 -1.76
C ALA A 240 -7.60 -21.40 -3.02
N ASP A 241 -7.88 -20.27 -3.68
CA ASP A 241 -7.13 -19.82 -4.86
C ASP A 241 -5.69 -19.45 -4.50
N ASN A 242 -5.51 -18.62 -3.46
CA ASN A 242 -4.19 -18.22 -2.98
C ASN A 242 -3.38 -19.45 -2.51
N ALA A 243 -4.02 -20.39 -1.82
CA ALA A 243 -3.38 -21.63 -1.40
C ALA A 243 -2.94 -22.51 -2.60
N LYS A 244 -3.75 -22.58 -3.67
CA LYS A 244 -3.40 -23.29 -4.91
C LYS A 244 -2.20 -22.64 -5.60
N ARG A 245 -2.18 -21.31 -5.72
CA ARG A 245 -1.08 -20.55 -6.32
C ARG A 245 0.24 -20.77 -5.59
N VAL A 246 0.24 -20.70 -4.25
CA VAL A 246 1.43 -21.00 -3.43
C VAL A 246 1.92 -22.44 -3.63
N LYS A 247 1.02 -23.42 -3.70
CA LYS A 247 1.39 -24.83 -3.96
C LYS A 247 1.97 -25.02 -5.36
N ALA A 248 1.35 -24.39 -6.38
CA ALA A 248 1.79 -24.48 -7.76
C ALA A 248 3.20 -23.92 -7.95
N ILE A 249 3.46 -22.69 -7.48
CA ILE A 249 4.79 -22.08 -7.62
C ILE A 249 5.85 -22.85 -6.81
N LYS A 250 5.50 -23.40 -5.64
CA LYS A 250 6.42 -24.23 -4.86
C LYS A 250 6.81 -25.50 -5.61
N LYS A 251 5.88 -26.11 -6.35
CA LYS A 251 6.17 -27.23 -7.24
C LYS A 251 7.14 -26.80 -8.35
N GLU A 252 6.88 -25.68 -9.02
CA GLU A 252 7.75 -25.14 -10.08
C GLU A 252 9.17 -24.84 -9.58
N ILE A 253 9.31 -24.28 -8.37
CA ILE A 253 10.60 -24.07 -7.70
C ILE A 253 11.34 -25.39 -7.47
N ASN A 254 10.63 -26.41 -6.98
CA ASN A 254 11.20 -27.72 -6.74
C ASN A 254 11.64 -28.42 -8.04
N ASP A 255 10.79 -28.36 -9.07
CA ASP A 255 11.07 -28.93 -10.39
C ASP A 255 12.30 -28.26 -11.03
N ALA A 256 12.47 -26.95 -10.81
CA ALA A 256 13.65 -26.19 -11.23
C ALA A 256 14.87 -26.35 -10.30
N LYS A 257 14.75 -27.11 -9.21
CA LYS A 257 15.78 -27.32 -8.17
C LYS A 257 16.28 -26.02 -7.53
N TYR A 258 15.39 -25.04 -7.34
CA TYR A 258 15.70 -23.81 -6.62
C TYR A 258 15.41 -23.92 -5.11
N GLU A 259 16.20 -23.24 -4.28
CA GLU A 259 15.93 -23.11 -2.85
C GLU A 259 14.63 -22.31 -2.61
N VAL A 260 13.74 -22.83 -1.75
CA VAL A 260 12.54 -22.09 -1.33
C VAL A 260 12.94 -21.10 -0.23
N ILE A 261 12.92 -19.81 -0.53
CA ILE A 261 13.22 -18.77 0.46
C ILE A 261 12.04 -18.65 1.45
N PRO A 262 12.26 -18.80 2.77
CA PRO A 262 11.19 -18.66 3.75
C PRO A 262 10.60 -17.23 3.76
N LEU A 263 9.27 -17.12 3.78
CA LEU A 263 8.59 -15.82 3.87
C LEU A 263 9.07 -14.97 5.06
N LYS A 264 9.47 -15.60 6.17
CA LYS A 264 9.98 -14.91 7.37
C LYS A 264 11.21 -14.02 7.12
N ASN A 265 11.95 -14.25 6.03
CA ASN A 265 13.11 -13.45 5.65
C ASN A 265 12.68 -12.08 5.11
N PHE A 266 11.52 -12.01 4.46
CA PHE A 266 10.95 -10.77 3.94
C PHE A 266 9.89 -10.20 4.89
N PHE A 267 9.11 -11.04 5.54
CA PHE A 267 7.98 -10.64 6.37
C PHE A 267 8.16 -11.14 7.81
N PRO A 268 8.73 -10.31 8.70
CA PRO A 268 9.06 -10.72 10.05
C PRO A 268 7.81 -11.08 10.87
N LYS A 269 7.92 -12.13 11.69
CA LYS A 269 6.86 -12.55 12.63
C LYS A 269 6.64 -11.53 13.76
N LYS A 270 7.70 -10.83 14.19
CA LYS A 270 7.69 -10.01 15.40
C LYS A 270 6.88 -8.72 15.19
N ARG A 271 5.82 -8.57 15.99
CA ARG A 271 5.09 -7.31 16.23
C ARG A 271 5.65 -6.59 17.45
N LYS A 272 6.98 -6.56 17.65
CA LYS A 272 7.54 -5.79 18.78
C LYS A 272 7.23 -4.31 18.49
N SER A 273 6.58 -3.63 19.42
CA SER A 273 6.30 -2.17 19.44
C SER A 273 5.27 -1.56 18.47
N ARG A 274 4.43 -2.30 17.74
CA ARG A 274 3.38 -1.64 16.91
C ARG A 274 2.27 -0.99 17.73
N PHE A 275 1.91 -1.64 18.84
CA PHE A 275 0.87 -1.22 19.77
C PHE A 275 1.50 -1.34 21.16
N ASN A 276 2.04 -0.28 21.73
CA ASN A 276 2.36 -0.29 23.15
C ASN A 276 1.02 -0.16 23.91
N PRO A 277 0.49 -1.23 24.51
CA PRO A 277 -0.83 -1.18 25.14
C PRO A 277 -0.83 -0.25 26.35
N GLU A 278 0.33 0.01 26.95
CA GLU A 278 0.50 0.96 28.05
C GLU A 278 0.32 2.39 27.54
N THR A 279 1.02 2.77 26.47
CA THR A 279 0.84 4.07 25.78
C THR A 279 -0.62 4.26 25.34
N ILE A 280 -1.26 3.24 24.77
CA ILE A 280 -2.68 3.32 24.39
C ILE A 280 -3.60 3.49 25.61
N LYS A 281 -3.32 2.81 26.73
CA LYS A 281 -4.11 2.95 27.96
C LYS A 281 -3.95 4.34 28.59
N GLU A 282 -2.75 4.91 28.56
CA GLU A 282 -2.48 6.27 29.02
C GLU A 282 -3.23 7.30 28.17
N LEU A 283 -3.19 7.15 26.85
CA LEU A 283 -3.96 7.98 25.93
C LEU A 283 -5.46 7.95 26.24
N HIS A 284 -6.03 6.80 26.61
CA HIS A 284 -7.46 6.70 26.97
C HIS A 284 -7.81 7.35 28.31
N LYS A 285 -6.89 7.36 29.29
CA LYS A 285 -7.12 8.09 30.55
C LYS A 285 -7.18 9.61 30.35
N GLU A 286 -6.55 10.11 29.29
CA GLU A 286 -6.56 11.52 28.89
C GLU A 286 -7.76 11.91 28.00
N GLU A 287 -8.87 11.15 27.95
CA GLU A 287 -10.06 11.48 27.15
C GLU A 287 -10.63 12.92 27.36
N ASN A 288 -10.21 13.60 28.43
CA ASN A 288 -10.45 15.03 28.65
C ASN A 288 -9.76 15.97 27.62
N VAL A 289 -8.83 15.48 26.80
CA VAL A 289 -8.19 16.23 25.70
C VAL A 289 -9.17 16.49 24.54
N THR A 290 -10.33 15.84 24.50
CA THR A 290 -11.33 16.11 23.47
C THR A 290 -12.16 17.39 23.68
N LYS A 291 -12.01 18.07 24.84
CA LYS A 291 -12.66 19.35 25.16
C LYS A 291 -11.90 20.61 24.68
N TYR A 292 -10.89 20.46 23.83
CA TYR A 292 -10.18 21.64 23.31
C TYR A 292 -10.94 22.30 22.16
N LYS A 293 -11.20 23.60 22.33
CA LYS A 293 -11.39 24.52 21.21
C LYS A 293 -10.01 24.69 20.58
N LEU A 294 -9.85 24.22 19.35
CA LEU A 294 -8.78 24.72 18.50
C LEU A 294 -8.81 26.26 18.53
N PRO A 295 -7.67 26.95 18.46
CA PRO A 295 -7.65 28.40 18.36
C PRO A 295 -8.69 28.85 17.33
N PRO A 296 -9.49 29.90 17.62
CA PRO A 296 -10.61 30.29 16.78
C PRO A 296 -10.11 30.43 15.36
N PHE A 297 -10.68 29.60 14.49
CA PHE A 297 -10.37 29.61 13.07
C PHE A 297 -10.52 31.04 12.57
N GLU A 298 -9.48 31.60 11.94
CA GLU A 298 -9.72 32.62 10.93
C GLU A 298 -10.65 31.94 9.93
N LYS A 299 -11.93 32.36 9.92
CA LYS A 299 -12.83 31.99 8.85
C LYS A 299 -12.08 32.29 7.58
N GLU A 300 -11.85 31.27 6.76
CA GLU A 300 -11.56 31.52 5.37
C GLU A 300 -12.75 32.36 4.90
N GLU A 301 -12.49 33.63 4.61
CA GLU A 301 -13.38 34.38 3.74
C GLU A 301 -13.46 33.51 2.50
N GLU A 302 -14.59 32.83 2.30
CA GLU A 302 -14.89 32.22 1.02
C GLU A 302 -14.66 33.35 0.02
N GLU A 303 -13.61 33.23 -0.80
CA GLU A 303 -13.41 34.17 -1.90
C GLU A 303 -14.71 34.10 -2.69
N SER A 304 -15.54 35.14 -2.52
CA SER A 304 -16.77 35.33 -3.26
C SER A 304 -16.46 34.99 -4.71
N PHE A 305 -17.29 34.18 -5.37
CA PHE A 305 -17.08 33.80 -6.77
C PHE A 305 -16.72 35.02 -7.66
N TRP A 306 -17.30 36.18 -7.33
CA TRP A 306 -17.07 37.49 -7.95
C TRP A 306 -15.67 38.09 -7.70
N MET A 307 -14.98 37.69 -6.63
CA MET A 307 -13.64 38.15 -6.24
C MET A 307 -12.53 37.14 -6.59
N SER A 308 -12.87 35.97 -7.14
CA SER A 308 -11.84 35.03 -7.60
C SER A 308 -10.97 35.68 -8.69
N LYS A 309 -9.64 35.55 -8.58
CA LYS A 309 -8.68 36.15 -9.52
C LYS A 309 -8.99 35.78 -10.98
N GLY A 310 -9.47 34.56 -11.21
CA GLY A 310 -9.90 34.10 -12.53
C GLY A 310 -11.08 34.89 -13.08
N PHE A 311 -12.12 35.15 -12.28
CA PHE A 311 -13.29 35.91 -12.72
C PHE A 311 -12.92 37.36 -13.08
N ILE A 312 -12.14 38.05 -12.23
CA ILE A 312 -11.68 39.43 -12.48
C ILE A 312 -10.92 39.53 -13.81
N VAL A 313 -9.99 38.61 -14.07
CA VAL A 313 -9.21 38.59 -15.32
C VAL A 313 -10.11 38.34 -16.53
N THR A 314 -11.05 37.41 -16.42
CA THR A 314 -11.95 37.04 -17.53
C THR A 314 -12.90 38.19 -17.87
N THR A 315 -13.50 38.83 -16.87
CA THR A 315 -14.38 39.99 -17.06
C THR A 315 -13.61 41.20 -17.59
N GLY A 316 -12.39 41.45 -17.09
CA GLY A 316 -11.53 42.53 -17.58
C GLY A 316 -11.18 42.39 -19.06
N LEU A 317 -10.80 41.18 -19.50
CA LEU A 317 -10.55 40.88 -20.92
C LEU A 317 -11.79 41.11 -21.79
N LEU A 318 -12.97 40.71 -21.31
CA LEU A 318 -14.23 40.87 -22.04
C LEU A 318 -14.60 42.35 -22.22
N VAL A 319 -14.38 43.19 -21.19
CA VAL A 319 -14.58 44.64 -21.27
C VAL A 319 -13.61 45.30 -22.26
N ILE A 320 -12.32 44.93 -22.23
CA ILE A 320 -11.33 45.44 -23.19
C ILE A 320 -11.75 45.07 -24.62
N LEU A 321 -12.20 43.84 -24.85
CA LEU A 321 -12.61 43.37 -26.17
C LEU A 321 -13.85 44.13 -26.68
N LEU A 322 -14.83 44.40 -25.81
CA LEU A 322 -15.99 45.23 -26.13
C LEU A 322 -15.60 46.68 -26.48
N LEU A 323 -14.65 47.26 -25.74
CA LEU A 323 -14.12 48.60 -26.03
C LEU A 323 -13.42 48.63 -27.39
N VAL A 324 -12.59 47.63 -27.71
CA VAL A 324 -11.94 47.54 -29.03
C VAL A 324 -12.97 47.45 -30.14
N ILE A 325 -14.00 46.62 -30.00
CA ILE A 325 -15.08 46.50 -31.00
C ILE A 325 -15.82 47.82 -31.19
N LEU A 326 -16.15 48.51 -30.09
CA LEU A 326 -16.80 49.83 -30.16
C LEU A 326 -15.91 50.85 -30.89
N PHE A 327 -14.63 50.94 -30.52
CA PHE A 327 -13.68 51.88 -31.12
C PHE A 327 -13.40 51.60 -32.60
N VAL A 328 -13.26 50.33 -32.99
CA VAL A 328 -13.09 49.92 -34.39
C VAL A 328 -14.33 50.24 -35.22
N LYS A 329 -15.53 50.09 -34.65
CA LYS A 329 -16.79 50.39 -35.35
C LYS A 329 -17.03 51.90 -35.49
N THR A 330 -16.59 52.72 -34.52
CA THR A 330 -16.68 54.19 -34.59
C THR A 330 -15.67 54.84 -35.54
N ARG A 331 -14.63 54.13 -36.01
CA ARG A 331 -13.67 54.65 -37.00
C ARG A 331 -14.10 54.48 -38.46
N LYS A 332 -15.27 53.91 -38.75
CA LYS A 332 -15.86 53.96 -40.10
C LYS A 332 -16.65 55.26 -40.28
N LYS A 333 -15.94 56.35 -40.58
CA LYS A 333 -16.43 57.49 -41.34
C LYS A 333 -15.26 58.18 -42.03
#